data_AF-A0A7W3XTA8-F1
#
_entry.id   AF-A0A7W3XTA8-F1
#
_cell.length_a   1.000
_cell.length_b   1.000
_cell.length_c   1.000
_cell.angle_alpha   90.00
_cell.angle_beta   90.00
_cell.angle_gamma   90.00
#
_symmetry.space_group_name_H-M   'P 1'
#
loop_
_entity.id
_entity.type
_entity.pdbx_description
1 polymer ?
#
loop_
_entity_poly.entity_id
_entity_poly.type
_entity_poly.pdbx_seq_one_letter_code
_entity_poly.pdbx_strand_id
1 'polypeptide(L)'
;MNNEGIAVLERVVEKAIHSDPKALQTKQSKKGIEAEHYLKLVPVISEDELCIHVLRLFQRDLDTPCIVICDQQKSPIGLMMRDKLNRLLAGRFAADLFYNRPALDLANKQSLQCELSLPVSELLDIALEREGQDFYDSLIMTHNGKFIGVITIQDLMIMSRDLQRETDEARKTAIRESYDQAVDIGRSVRLASDASKRSLEESERMSLLALAGQKELDEVNASFSRVVEMTQSQNKLVTQLLIRAKEIASLVTQIRELADQSGMLAMNASIEAAHAGEHGRGFAIVANEVKKLAMQTKEFSGDIGTKLGLVGDLVNQTAHATSYTVKEMEESHVRVVEAGSTFGTLVDSACQVEIRGKEVFESTEEAARKNREILFELNSIAGRS
;
A
#
# COMPACT_ATOMS: atom_id res chain seq x y z
N MET A 1 44.73 33.56 -49.52
CA MET A 1 44.17 32.34 -48.89
C MET A 1 44.91 32.13 -47.57
N ASN A 2 44.32 32.08 -46.38
CA ASN A 2 42.95 32.24 -45.91
C ASN A 2 43.05 32.84 -44.51
N ASN A 3 42.55 34.07 -44.33
CA ASN A 3 42.42 34.74 -43.03
C ASN A 3 41.00 34.57 -42.47
N GLU A 4 40.30 33.51 -42.89
CA GLU A 4 38.89 33.22 -42.53
C GLU A 4 38.76 32.11 -41.47
N GLY A 5 39.85 31.44 -41.08
CA GLY A 5 39.81 30.35 -40.09
C GLY A 5 39.82 30.79 -38.62
N ILE A 6 40.36 31.97 -38.32
CA ILE A 6 40.51 32.48 -36.93
C ILE A 6 39.23 33.21 -36.48
N ALA A 7 38.50 33.83 -37.40
CA ALA A 7 37.27 34.58 -37.11
C ALA A 7 36.03 33.69 -36.82
N VAL A 8 36.10 32.37 -37.09
CA VAL A 8 34.98 31.44 -36.86
C VAL A 8 35.02 30.83 -35.45
N LEU A 9 36.20 30.75 -34.81
CA LEU A 9 36.34 30.22 -33.45
C LEU A 9 36.03 31.27 -32.37
N GLU A 10 36.36 32.55 -32.57
CA GLU A 10 35.98 33.63 -31.62
C GLU A 10 34.46 33.89 -31.59
N ARG A 11 33.75 33.70 -32.71
CA ARG A 11 32.29 33.94 -32.79
C ARG A 11 31.43 32.86 -32.14
N VAL A 12 31.96 31.67 -31.87
CA VAL A 12 31.24 30.60 -31.14
C VAL A 12 31.32 30.83 -29.63
N VAL A 13 32.38 31.48 -29.14
CA VAL A 13 32.58 31.79 -27.72
C VAL A 13 31.74 33.00 -27.27
N GLU A 14 31.58 34.03 -28.10
CA GLU A 14 30.81 35.23 -27.72
C GLU A 14 29.28 35.03 -27.70
N LYS A 15 28.73 34.06 -28.44
CA LYS A 15 27.28 33.82 -28.49
C LYS A 15 26.70 33.05 -27.29
N ALA A 16 27.54 32.60 -26.36
CA ALA A 16 27.10 31.90 -25.15
C ALA A 16 26.91 32.80 -23.92
N ILE A 17 27.24 34.11 -24.00
CA ILE A 17 27.36 34.99 -22.82
C ILE A 17 26.10 35.86 -22.58
N HIS A 18 25.09 35.84 -23.46
CA HIS A 18 23.90 36.71 -23.32
C HIS A 18 22.58 35.93 -23.16
N SER A 19 22.51 35.03 -22.16
CA SER A 19 21.24 34.45 -21.71
C SER A 19 21.06 34.58 -20.19
N ASP A 20 20.13 35.47 -19.83
CA ASP A 20 19.28 35.54 -18.64
C ASP A 20 19.89 35.22 -17.24
N PRO A 21 20.09 36.22 -16.35
CA PRO A 21 20.73 36.05 -15.02
C PRO A 21 19.97 35.15 -14.02
N LYS A 22 18.71 34.77 -14.29
CA LYS A 22 17.90 33.92 -13.38
C LYS A 22 17.98 32.42 -13.67
N ALA A 23 18.63 31.99 -14.76
CA ALA A 23 18.85 30.58 -15.07
C ALA A 23 20.17 30.02 -14.49
N LEU A 24 21.01 30.87 -13.88
CA LEU A 24 22.34 30.49 -13.39
C LEU A 24 22.37 29.83 -12.01
N GLN A 25 21.28 29.86 -11.23
CA GLN A 25 21.28 29.31 -9.85
C GLN A 25 20.81 27.85 -9.73
N THR A 26 20.36 27.22 -10.82
CA THR A 26 19.86 25.83 -10.78
C THR A 26 20.64 24.85 -11.67
N LYS A 27 21.79 25.27 -12.22
CA LYS A 27 22.64 24.48 -13.12
C LYS A 27 24.09 24.29 -12.63
N GLN A 28 24.34 24.46 -11.34
CA GLN A 28 25.66 24.20 -10.72
C GLN A 28 25.86 22.77 -10.20
N SER A 29 24.97 21.82 -10.51
CA SER A 29 25.15 20.41 -10.16
C SER A 29 25.26 19.59 -11.45
N LYS A 30 26.41 18.93 -11.65
CA LYS A 30 26.90 18.22 -12.87
C LYS A 30 27.74 19.03 -13.87
N LYS A 31 28.81 19.68 -13.41
CA LYS A 31 30.05 19.70 -14.22
C LYS A 31 30.99 18.72 -13.56
N GLY A 32 31.10 17.51 -14.12
CA GLY A 32 32.08 16.55 -13.66
C GLY A 32 33.49 17.11 -13.86
N ILE A 33 34.45 16.61 -13.09
CA ILE A 33 35.85 16.93 -13.28
C ILE A 33 36.27 16.35 -14.64
N GLU A 34 36.62 17.25 -15.57
CA GLU A 34 37.09 16.90 -16.92
C GLU A 34 38.57 17.26 -17.04
N ALA A 35 39.37 16.37 -17.66
CA ALA A 35 40.80 16.57 -17.87
C ALA A 35 41.12 17.84 -18.69
N GLU A 36 40.17 18.29 -19.51
CA GLU A 36 40.26 19.53 -20.31
C GLU A 36 40.53 20.78 -19.46
N HIS A 37 39.96 20.85 -18.25
CA HIS A 37 40.12 22.00 -17.35
C HIS A 37 41.53 22.13 -16.76
N TYR A 38 42.36 21.08 -16.90
CA TYR A 38 43.71 21.00 -16.34
C TYR A 38 44.80 21.04 -17.43
N LEU A 39 44.42 21.18 -18.70
CA LEU A 39 45.34 21.25 -19.83
C LEU A 39 46.14 22.56 -19.83
N LYS A 40 47.45 22.44 -19.99
CA LYS A 40 48.35 23.55 -20.30
C LYS A 40 48.84 23.42 -21.75
N LEU A 41 48.71 24.51 -22.49
CA LEU A 41 49.29 24.62 -23.83
C LEU A 41 50.78 24.94 -23.71
N VAL A 42 51.62 24.12 -24.32
CA VAL A 42 53.07 24.31 -24.35
C VAL A 42 53.57 24.44 -25.79
N PRO A 43 54.73 25.10 -26.01
CA PRO A 43 55.32 25.21 -27.33
C PRO A 43 55.59 23.84 -27.94
N VAL A 44 55.34 23.73 -29.25
CA VAL A 44 55.60 22.53 -30.05
C VAL A 44 56.70 22.83 -31.06
N ILE A 45 57.68 21.94 -31.17
CA ILE A 45 58.81 22.06 -32.09
C ILE A 45 58.91 20.84 -33.02
N SER A 46 59.61 20.99 -34.14
CA SER A 46 59.90 19.90 -35.09
C SER A 46 61.12 19.08 -34.70
N GLU A 47 61.26 17.90 -35.32
CA GLU A 47 62.35 16.93 -35.10
C GLU A 47 63.77 17.50 -35.25
N ASP A 48 63.97 18.39 -36.22
CA ASP A 48 65.28 18.97 -36.56
C ASP A 48 65.65 20.20 -35.72
N GLU A 49 64.80 20.60 -34.77
CA GLU A 49 65.01 21.83 -34.00
C GLU A 49 66.23 21.69 -33.07
N LEU A 50 67.13 22.67 -33.08
CA LEU A 50 68.36 22.62 -32.32
C LEU A 50 68.15 22.97 -30.85
N CYS A 51 68.93 22.36 -29.95
CA CYS A 51 68.84 22.59 -28.50
C CYS A 51 68.98 24.08 -28.12
N ILE A 52 69.79 24.85 -28.84
CA ILE A 52 69.95 26.30 -28.61
C ILE A 52 68.66 27.10 -28.82
N HIS A 53 67.80 26.68 -29.75
CA HIS A 53 66.52 27.33 -30.00
C HIS A 53 65.49 26.95 -28.95
N VAL A 54 65.47 25.68 -28.53
CA VAL A 54 64.65 25.20 -27.40
C VAL A 54 65.00 25.95 -26.10
N LEU A 55 66.28 26.19 -25.85
CA LEU A 55 66.73 26.99 -24.70
C LEU A 55 66.24 28.44 -24.79
N ARG A 56 66.25 29.07 -25.97
CA ARG A 56 65.67 30.41 -26.16
C ARG A 56 64.16 30.44 -25.92
N LEU A 57 63.44 29.38 -26.31
CA LEU A 57 62.00 29.26 -26.03
C LEU A 57 61.72 29.23 -24.53
N PHE A 58 62.48 28.44 -23.74
CA PHE A 58 62.38 28.42 -22.28
C PHE A 58 62.87 29.70 -21.58
N GLN A 59 63.70 30.52 -22.23
CA GLN A 59 64.12 31.83 -21.72
C GLN A 59 63.10 32.93 -22.00
N ARG A 60 62.31 32.78 -23.08
CA ARG A 60 61.25 33.73 -23.47
C ARG A 60 60.00 33.55 -22.61
N ASP A 61 59.69 32.32 -22.23
CA ASP A 61 58.59 32.00 -21.33
C ASP A 61 59.10 31.19 -20.13
N LEU A 62 59.14 31.86 -18.98
CA LEU A 62 59.62 31.29 -17.72
C LEU A 62 58.58 30.37 -17.06
N ASP A 63 57.34 30.32 -17.55
CA ASP A 63 56.27 29.50 -16.97
C ASP A 63 56.00 28.22 -17.78
N THR A 64 56.65 28.04 -18.94
CA THR A 64 56.57 26.82 -19.74
C THR A 64 57.34 25.67 -19.05
N PRO A 65 56.66 24.60 -18.58
CA PRO A 65 57.30 23.50 -17.85
C PRO A 65 58.06 22.53 -18.77
N CYS A 66 57.60 22.38 -20.00
CA CYS A 66 58.14 21.46 -20.99
C CYS A 66 57.86 21.93 -22.41
N ILE A 67 58.56 21.36 -23.37
CA ILE A 67 58.33 21.55 -24.80
C ILE A 67 58.10 20.17 -25.40
N VAL A 68 57.08 20.06 -26.27
CA VAL A 68 56.73 18.81 -26.93
C VAL A 68 57.28 18.82 -28.35
N ILE A 69 57.93 17.73 -28.73
CA ILE A 69 58.45 17.52 -30.08
C ILE A 69 57.43 16.70 -30.83
N CYS A 70 56.98 17.20 -31.98
CA CYS A 70 56.01 16.51 -32.82
C CYS A 70 56.59 16.20 -34.20
N ASP A 71 56.06 15.14 -34.80
CA ASP A 71 56.27 14.82 -36.21
C ASP A 71 55.51 15.79 -37.13
N GLN A 72 55.62 15.58 -38.45
CA GLN A 72 54.93 16.38 -39.47
C GLN A 72 53.39 16.25 -39.40
N GLN A 73 52.87 15.21 -38.73
CA GLN A 73 51.46 14.89 -38.54
C GLN A 73 50.90 15.44 -37.21
N LYS A 74 51.72 16.16 -36.42
CA LYS A 74 51.43 16.66 -35.06
C LYS A 74 51.27 15.55 -34.00
N SER A 75 51.83 14.37 -34.26
CA SER A 75 51.93 13.30 -33.28
C SER A 75 53.13 13.57 -32.36
N PRO A 76 52.96 13.53 -31.03
CA PRO A 76 54.06 13.75 -30.10
C PRO A 76 55.04 12.57 -30.11
N ILE A 77 56.32 12.87 -30.32
CA ILE A 77 57.41 11.89 -30.45
C ILE A 77 58.52 12.09 -29.40
N GLY A 78 58.47 13.19 -28.65
CA GLY A 78 59.38 13.42 -27.53
C GLY A 78 58.93 14.54 -26.61
N LEU A 79 59.31 14.45 -25.34
CA LEU A 79 59.08 15.46 -24.31
C LEU A 79 60.40 16.02 -23.81
N MET A 80 60.57 17.34 -23.85
CA MET A 80 61.70 18.03 -23.26
C MET A 80 61.25 18.77 -22.00
N MET A 81 61.62 18.28 -20.82
CA MET A 81 61.39 19.00 -19.57
C MET A 81 62.44 20.11 -19.40
N ARG A 82 61.99 21.30 -18.99
CA ARG A 82 62.86 22.45 -18.79
C ARG A 82 64.00 22.18 -17.82
N ASP A 83 63.69 21.57 -16.68
CA ASP A 83 64.67 21.27 -15.63
C ASP A 83 65.72 20.25 -16.09
N LYS A 84 65.30 19.28 -16.91
CA LYS A 84 66.19 18.26 -17.48
C LYS A 84 67.17 18.90 -18.47
N LEU A 85 66.67 19.78 -19.35
CA LEU A 85 67.51 20.52 -20.29
C LEU A 85 68.47 21.47 -19.57
N ASN A 86 67.99 22.25 -18.60
CA ASN A 86 68.82 23.17 -17.82
C ASN A 86 69.94 22.44 -17.06
N ARG A 87 69.65 21.27 -16.47
CA ARG A 87 70.67 20.45 -15.79
C ARG A 87 71.74 19.96 -16.75
N LEU A 88 71.36 19.50 -17.94
CA LEU A 88 72.30 19.05 -18.97
C LEU A 88 73.16 20.20 -19.50
N LEU A 89 72.57 21.40 -19.63
CA LEU A 89 73.24 22.58 -20.21
C LEU A 89 74.02 23.43 -19.19
N ALA A 90 73.94 23.12 -17.90
CA ALA A 90 74.71 23.78 -16.84
C ALA A 90 76.19 23.33 -16.77
N GLY A 91 76.60 22.33 -17.55
CA GLY A 91 77.98 21.84 -17.58
C GLY A 91 78.95 22.80 -18.29
N ARG A 92 80.20 22.90 -17.82
CA ARG A 92 81.24 23.79 -18.37
C ARG A 92 81.51 23.64 -19.88
N PHE A 93 81.18 22.50 -20.48
CA PHE A 93 81.38 22.20 -21.91
C PHE A 93 80.06 21.96 -22.66
N ALA A 94 78.92 22.27 -22.05
CA ALA A 94 77.62 21.90 -22.62
C ALA A 94 77.28 22.67 -23.90
N ALA A 95 77.79 23.89 -24.05
CA ALA A 95 77.63 24.69 -25.27
C ALA A 95 78.22 23.98 -26.50
N ASP A 96 79.44 23.43 -26.37
CA ASP A 96 80.12 22.76 -27.49
C ASP A 96 79.56 21.36 -27.76
N LEU A 97 79.03 20.68 -26.73
CA LEU A 97 78.58 19.29 -26.83
C LEU A 97 77.13 19.15 -27.33
N PHE A 98 76.26 20.11 -26.99
CA PHE A 98 74.81 19.92 -27.12
C PHE A 98 74.08 21.02 -27.89
N TYR A 99 74.60 22.25 -28.02
CA TYR A 99 73.83 23.36 -28.61
C TYR A 99 73.46 23.14 -30.09
N ASN A 100 74.34 22.49 -30.85
CA ASN A 100 74.14 22.20 -32.27
C ASN A 100 73.58 20.78 -32.51
N ARG A 101 73.12 20.07 -31.47
CA ARG A 101 72.42 18.78 -31.62
C ARG A 101 70.90 18.99 -31.73
N PRO A 102 70.19 18.13 -32.47
CA PRO A 102 68.73 18.08 -32.45
C PRO A 102 68.21 17.91 -31.02
N ALA A 103 67.19 18.67 -30.64
CA ALA A 103 66.56 18.60 -29.32
C ALA A 103 65.94 17.23 -29.04
N LEU A 104 65.52 16.53 -30.10
CA LEU A 104 64.99 15.17 -30.02
C LEU A 104 65.99 14.16 -29.44
N ASP A 105 67.30 14.37 -29.60
CA ASP A 105 68.33 13.47 -29.07
C ASP A 105 68.46 13.54 -27.55
N LEU A 106 68.03 14.66 -26.96
CA LEU A 106 68.07 14.90 -25.51
C LEU A 106 66.68 14.79 -24.86
N ALA A 107 65.62 14.70 -25.67
CA ALA A 107 64.24 14.58 -25.21
C ALA A 107 63.92 13.17 -24.69
N ASN A 108 62.94 13.07 -23.79
CA ASN A 108 62.38 11.80 -23.38
C ASN A 108 61.47 11.26 -24.50
N LYS A 109 61.92 10.22 -25.21
CA LYS A 109 61.17 9.56 -26.30
C LYS A 109 60.12 8.57 -25.79
N GLN A 110 60.12 8.25 -24.50
CA GLN A 110 59.19 7.34 -23.83
C GLN A 110 58.23 8.10 -22.89
N SER A 111 57.95 9.37 -23.17
CA SER A 111 56.99 10.15 -22.38
C SER A 111 55.60 9.53 -22.44
N LEU A 112 54.92 9.48 -21.30
CA LEU A 112 53.56 8.97 -21.21
C LEU A 112 52.59 9.87 -22.00
N GLN A 113 51.76 9.23 -22.82
CA GLN A 113 50.75 9.89 -23.64
C GLN A 113 49.38 9.29 -23.29
N CYS A 114 48.40 10.14 -22.99
CA CYS A 114 47.05 9.73 -22.67
C CYS A 114 46.04 10.40 -23.60
N GLU A 115 45.04 9.64 -24.02
CA GLU A 115 43.96 10.17 -24.84
C GLU A 115 42.98 10.98 -23.98
N LEU A 116 42.55 12.15 -24.46
CA LEU A 116 41.65 13.05 -23.74
C LEU A 116 40.28 12.40 -23.42
N SER A 117 39.88 11.38 -24.18
CA SER A 117 38.64 10.63 -23.93
C SER A 117 38.70 9.68 -22.74
N LEU A 118 39.87 9.50 -22.12
CA LEU A 118 40.05 8.61 -20.98
C LEU A 118 39.36 9.18 -19.72
N PRO A 119 38.64 8.37 -18.91
CA PRO A 119 38.11 8.82 -17.63
C PRO A 119 39.20 9.39 -16.72
N VAL A 120 38.88 10.48 -16.00
CA VAL A 120 39.84 11.16 -15.11
C VAL A 120 40.44 10.24 -14.04
N SER A 121 39.66 9.30 -13.51
CA SER A 121 40.16 8.31 -12.53
C SER A 121 41.25 7.42 -13.13
N GLU A 122 41.02 6.89 -14.32
CA GLU A 122 41.96 6.01 -15.02
C GLU A 122 43.22 6.79 -15.47
N LEU A 123 43.05 8.06 -15.87
CA LEU A 123 44.17 8.96 -16.16
C LEU A 123 45.04 9.16 -14.91
N LEU A 124 44.43 9.41 -13.74
CA LEU A 124 45.15 9.57 -12.48
C LEU A 124 45.88 8.29 -12.08
N ASP A 125 45.25 7.12 -12.22
CA ASP A 125 45.85 5.83 -11.90
C ASP A 125 47.12 5.60 -12.75
N ILE A 126 47.01 5.73 -14.08
CA ILE A 126 48.15 5.57 -15.00
C ILE A 126 49.26 6.61 -14.73
N ALA A 127 48.88 7.86 -14.42
CA ALA A 127 49.85 8.92 -14.23
C ALA A 127 50.59 8.84 -12.88
N LEU A 128 49.93 8.36 -11.83
CA LEU A 128 50.48 8.26 -10.46
C LEU A 128 51.21 6.93 -10.21
N GLU A 129 51.02 5.91 -11.02
CA GLU A 129 51.78 4.64 -10.97
C GLU A 129 53.22 4.75 -11.51
N ARG A 130 53.61 5.91 -12.07
CA ARG A 130 54.94 6.12 -12.66
C ARG A 130 56.02 6.14 -11.56
N GLU A 131 57.12 5.43 -11.79
CA GLU A 131 58.27 5.39 -10.88
C GLU A 131 59.47 6.21 -11.39
N GLY A 132 60.31 6.70 -10.47
CA GLY A 132 61.60 7.30 -10.81
C GLY A 132 61.53 8.73 -11.39
N GLN A 133 62.44 9.05 -12.33
CA GLN A 133 62.55 10.41 -12.89
C GLN A 133 61.39 10.78 -13.81
N ASP A 134 60.67 9.80 -14.34
CA ASP A 134 59.53 10.03 -15.22
C ASP A 134 58.29 10.52 -14.45
N PHE A 135 58.18 10.29 -13.13
CA PHE A 135 57.04 10.74 -12.33
C PHE A 135 56.79 12.27 -12.40
N TYR A 136 57.85 13.06 -12.52
CA TYR A 136 57.76 14.53 -12.57
C TYR A 136 57.59 15.08 -14.00
N ASP A 137 57.69 14.22 -15.02
CA ASP A 137 57.52 14.63 -16.41
C ASP A 137 56.03 14.94 -16.68
N SER A 138 55.78 16.01 -17.43
CA SER A 138 54.42 16.38 -17.81
C SER A 138 53.77 15.29 -18.66
N LEU A 139 52.49 14.99 -18.40
CA LEU A 139 51.71 14.03 -19.18
C LEU A 139 51.29 14.67 -20.50
N ILE A 140 51.56 14.01 -21.62
CA ILE A 140 51.11 14.48 -22.93
C ILE A 140 49.67 14.04 -23.17
N MET A 141 48.81 14.99 -23.51
CA MET A 141 47.41 14.71 -23.83
C MET A 141 47.18 14.74 -25.34
N THR A 142 46.58 13.68 -25.86
CA THR A 142 46.29 13.51 -27.29
C THR A 142 44.79 13.41 -27.57
N HIS A 143 44.38 13.80 -28.78
CA HIS A 143 43.07 13.48 -29.34
C HIS A 143 43.24 12.97 -30.76
N ASN A 144 42.76 11.75 -31.02
CA ASN A 144 43.01 10.97 -32.22
C ASN A 144 44.51 10.90 -32.57
N GLY A 145 45.36 10.71 -31.55
CA GLY A 145 46.82 10.65 -31.69
C GLY A 145 47.53 11.99 -31.95
N LYS A 146 46.79 13.11 -31.99
CA LYS A 146 47.37 14.46 -32.16
C LYS A 146 47.55 15.15 -30.84
N PHE A 147 48.65 15.88 -30.69
CA PHE A 147 48.93 16.69 -29.50
C PHE A 147 47.87 17.77 -29.29
N ILE A 148 47.33 17.85 -28.06
CA ILE A 148 46.42 18.93 -27.63
C ILE A 148 47.06 19.81 -26.57
N GLY A 149 47.77 19.22 -25.61
CA GLY A 149 48.32 19.92 -24.47
C GLY A 149 49.03 18.97 -23.51
N VAL A 150 49.51 19.51 -22.40
CA VAL A 150 50.14 18.73 -21.34
C VAL A 150 49.45 18.96 -20.00
N ILE A 151 49.51 17.98 -19.12
CA ILE A 151 49.07 18.09 -17.72
C ILE A 151 50.30 17.91 -16.84
N THR A 152 50.59 18.86 -15.95
CA THR A 152 51.73 18.74 -15.04
C THR A 152 51.36 17.89 -13.82
N ILE A 153 52.35 17.38 -13.10
CA ILE A 153 52.12 16.65 -11.84
C ILE A 153 51.35 17.50 -10.81
N GLN A 154 51.57 18.82 -10.79
CA GLN A 154 50.81 19.72 -9.92
C GLN A 154 49.32 19.72 -10.28
N ASP A 155 49.00 19.76 -11.57
CA ASP A 155 47.62 19.76 -12.05
C ASP A 155 46.96 18.39 -11.80
N LEU A 156 47.70 17.28 -11.97
CA LEU A 156 47.24 15.93 -11.58
C LEU A 156 46.92 15.85 -10.09
N MET A 157 47.76 16.44 -9.22
CA MET A 157 47.54 16.45 -7.77
C MET A 157 46.35 17.33 -7.35
N ILE A 158 46.08 18.41 -8.08
CA ILE A 158 44.87 19.24 -7.87
C ILE A 158 43.64 18.44 -8.32
N MET A 159 43.69 17.85 -9.52
CA MET A 159 42.62 17.04 -10.08
C MET A 159 42.26 15.84 -9.18
N SER A 160 43.27 15.17 -8.61
CA SER A 160 43.07 14.09 -7.63
C SER A 160 42.37 14.59 -6.35
N ARG A 161 42.77 15.75 -5.82
CA ARG A 161 42.13 16.35 -4.64
C ARG A 161 40.69 16.78 -4.92
N ASP A 162 40.43 17.37 -6.09
CA ASP A 162 39.09 17.77 -6.47
C ASP A 162 38.18 16.55 -6.66
N LEU A 163 38.69 15.46 -7.25
CA LEU A 163 37.95 14.20 -7.40
C LEU A 163 37.62 13.59 -6.05
N GLN A 164 38.60 13.52 -5.13
CA GLN A 164 38.36 13.08 -3.76
C GLN A 164 37.31 13.96 -3.06
N ARG A 165 37.42 15.28 -3.18
CA ARG A 165 36.47 16.23 -2.58
C ARG A 165 35.05 16.07 -3.12
N GLU A 166 34.88 15.88 -4.43
CA GLU A 166 33.58 15.61 -5.05
C GLU A 166 32.99 14.29 -4.52
N THR A 167 33.79 13.22 -4.45
CA THR A 167 33.34 11.94 -3.91
C THR A 167 32.98 12.01 -2.42
N ASP A 168 33.73 12.77 -1.63
CA ASP A 168 33.46 12.97 -0.20
C ASP A 168 32.17 13.77 0.06
N GLU A 169 31.93 14.84 -0.72
CA GLU A 169 30.69 15.62 -0.63
C GLU A 169 29.47 14.81 -1.07
N ALA A 170 29.60 14.04 -2.15
CA ALA A 170 28.55 13.11 -2.59
C ALA A 170 28.25 12.06 -1.51
N ARG A 171 29.29 11.48 -0.89
CA ARG A 171 29.17 10.49 0.18
C ARG A 171 28.50 11.07 1.42
N LYS A 172 28.89 12.28 1.87
CA LYS A 172 28.26 12.97 3.00
C LYS A 172 26.77 13.23 2.78
N THR A 173 26.41 13.62 1.56
CA THR A 173 25.01 13.88 1.18
C THR A 173 24.21 12.59 1.23
N ALA A 174 24.72 11.51 0.63
CA ALA A 174 24.08 10.19 0.66
C ALA A 174 23.89 9.65 2.10
N ILE A 175 24.87 9.86 3.00
CA ILE A 175 24.76 9.46 4.41
C ILE A 175 23.65 10.24 5.13
N ARG A 176 23.56 11.56 4.90
CA ARG A 176 22.48 12.38 5.50
C ARG A 176 21.11 11.94 5.03
N GLU A 177 20.94 11.75 3.73
CA GLU A 177 19.68 11.26 3.16
C GLU A 177 19.31 9.88 3.72
N SER A 178 20.29 8.97 3.83
CA SER A 178 20.08 7.65 4.43
C SER A 178 19.69 7.73 5.90
N TYR A 179 20.26 8.68 6.65
CA TYR A 179 19.92 8.92 8.05
C TYR A 179 18.48 9.38 8.22
N ASP A 180 18.07 10.38 7.42
CA ASP A 180 16.70 10.90 7.46
C ASP A 180 15.69 9.80 7.08
N GLN A 181 15.99 8.99 6.07
CA GLN A 181 15.20 7.82 5.70
C GLN A 181 15.09 6.80 6.84
N ALA A 182 16.20 6.49 7.54
CA ALA A 182 16.19 5.57 8.68
C ALA A 182 15.36 6.11 9.86
N VAL A 183 15.39 7.43 10.10
CA VAL A 183 14.52 8.06 11.12
C VAL A 183 13.04 7.91 10.76
N ASP A 184 12.67 8.14 9.50
CA ASP A 184 11.30 7.99 9.02
C ASP A 184 10.83 6.53 9.04
N ILE A 185 11.69 5.56 8.70
CA ILE A 185 11.42 4.13 8.88
C ILE A 185 11.11 3.84 10.36
N GLY A 186 11.91 4.37 11.28
CA GLY A 186 11.69 4.19 12.72
C GLY A 186 10.35 4.76 13.19
N ARG A 187 9.88 5.87 12.60
CA ARG A 187 8.54 6.42 12.89
C ARG A 187 7.45 5.50 12.34
N SER A 188 7.57 5.03 11.11
CA SER A 188 6.61 4.14 10.46
C SER A 188 6.47 2.81 11.20
N VAL A 189 7.58 2.23 11.67
CA VAL A 189 7.59 1.00 12.47
C VAL A 189 6.82 1.18 13.79
N ARG A 190 7.01 2.30 14.49
CA ARG A 190 6.25 2.60 15.73
C ARG A 190 4.75 2.75 15.46
N LEU A 191 4.38 3.47 14.40
CA LEU A 191 2.97 3.63 14.01
C LEU A 191 2.31 2.28 13.67
N ALA A 192 3.04 1.39 12.98
CA ALA A 192 2.57 0.04 12.69
C ALA A 192 2.40 -0.81 13.96
N SER A 193 3.32 -0.71 14.92
CA SER A 193 3.22 -1.40 16.21
C SER A 193 2.01 -0.93 17.03
N ASP A 194 1.80 0.39 17.14
CA ASP A 194 0.64 0.97 17.84
C ASP A 194 -0.69 0.65 17.14
N ALA A 195 -0.71 0.61 15.80
CA ALA A 195 -1.88 0.17 15.05
C ALA A 195 -2.19 -1.31 15.31
N SER A 196 -1.17 -2.17 15.32
CA SER A 196 -1.34 -3.59 15.62
C SER A 196 -1.91 -3.82 17.01
N LYS A 197 -1.39 -3.11 18.03
CA LYS A 197 -1.90 -3.20 19.40
C LYS A 197 -3.38 -2.83 19.49
N ARG A 198 -3.79 -1.76 18.82
CA ARG A 198 -5.21 -1.37 18.78
C ARG A 198 -6.08 -2.42 18.08
N SER A 199 -5.61 -2.97 16.96
CA SER A 199 -6.31 -4.05 16.26
C SER A 199 -6.49 -5.29 17.14
N LEU A 200 -5.50 -5.63 17.97
CA LEU A 200 -5.60 -6.72 18.94
C LEU A 200 -6.69 -6.46 20.00
N GLU A 201 -6.68 -5.28 20.61
CA GLU A 201 -7.69 -4.87 21.60
C GLU A 201 -9.11 -4.86 20.98
N GLU A 202 -9.26 -4.35 19.76
CA GLU A 202 -10.54 -4.36 19.04
C GLU A 202 -11.00 -5.78 18.70
N SER A 203 -10.06 -6.67 18.36
CA SER A 203 -10.36 -8.07 18.07
C SER A 203 -10.83 -8.84 19.30
N GLU A 204 -10.17 -8.66 20.44
CA GLU A 204 -10.62 -9.25 21.72
C GLU A 204 -12.04 -8.79 22.06
N ARG A 205 -12.32 -7.50 21.90
CA ARG A 205 -13.66 -6.94 22.12
C ARG A 205 -14.68 -7.52 21.14
N MET A 206 -14.32 -7.68 19.87
CA MET A 206 -15.18 -8.28 18.84
C MET A 206 -15.51 -9.74 19.19
N SER A 207 -14.53 -10.52 19.63
CA SER A 207 -14.72 -11.91 20.07
C SER A 207 -15.69 -12.00 21.26
N LEU A 208 -15.49 -11.16 22.29
CA LEU A 208 -16.40 -11.11 23.44
C LEU A 208 -17.83 -10.75 23.06
N LEU A 209 -18.01 -9.74 22.21
CA LEU A 209 -19.33 -9.33 21.72
C LEU A 209 -19.99 -10.40 20.86
N ALA A 210 -19.22 -11.09 20.02
CA ALA A 210 -19.73 -12.16 19.18
C ALA A 210 -20.17 -13.38 20.00
N LEU A 211 -19.39 -13.76 21.02
CA LEU A 211 -19.77 -14.83 21.96
C LEU A 211 -21.01 -14.46 22.78
N ALA A 212 -21.11 -13.21 23.25
CA ALA A 212 -22.32 -12.73 23.90
C ALA A 212 -23.52 -12.80 22.95
N GLY A 213 -23.35 -12.38 21.69
CA GLY A 213 -24.38 -12.48 20.65
C GLY A 213 -24.83 -13.91 20.39
N GLN A 214 -23.91 -14.89 20.34
CA GLN A 214 -24.27 -16.31 20.21
C GLN A 214 -25.14 -16.78 21.38
N LYS A 215 -24.77 -16.42 22.61
CA LYS A 215 -25.55 -16.77 23.80
C LYS A 215 -26.97 -16.20 23.76
N GLU A 216 -27.13 -14.94 23.36
CA GLU A 216 -28.45 -14.33 23.19
C GLU A 216 -29.29 -15.09 22.14
N LEU A 217 -28.68 -15.53 21.04
CA LEU A 217 -29.38 -16.34 20.02
C LEU A 217 -29.77 -17.73 20.54
N ASP A 218 -28.97 -18.35 21.40
CA ASP A 218 -29.34 -19.61 22.06
C ASP A 218 -30.58 -19.43 22.96
N GLU A 219 -30.66 -18.31 23.68
CA GLU A 219 -31.84 -17.97 24.49
C GLU A 219 -33.09 -17.72 23.62
N VAL A 220 -32.92 -17.07 22.46
CA VAL A 220 -33.99 -16.90 21.46
C VAL A 220 -34.44 -18.24 20.89
N ASN A 221 -33.52 -19.14 20.53
CA ASN A 221 -33.84 -20.48 20.06
C ASN A 221 -34.63 -21.29 21.11
N ALA A 222 -34.23 -21.21 22.38
CA ALA A 222 -34.98 -21.82 23.47
C ALA A 222 -36.39 -21.22 23.59
N SER A 223 -36.55 -19.93 23.33
CA SER A 223 -37.85 -19.26 23.30
C SER A 223 -38.74 -19.75 22.16
N PHE A 224 -38.17 -19.96 20.96
CA PHE A 224 -38.90 -20.53 19.84
C PHE A 224 -39.43 -21.93 20.14
N SER A 225 -38.62 -22.80 20.73
CA SER A 225 -39.07 -24.14 21.16
C SER A 225 -40.27 -24.05 22.12
N ARG A 226 -40.23 -23.15 23.10
CA ARG A 226 -41.36 -22.94 24.02
C ARG A 226 -42.62 -22.45 23.31
N VAL A 227 -42.49 -21.53 22.36
CA VAL A 227 -43.66 -21.02 21.62
C VAL A 227 -44.25 -22.13 20.74
N VAL A 228 -43.42 -22.96 20.10
CA VAL A 228 -43.90 -24.11 19.32
C VAL A 228 -44.70 -25.07 20.20
N GLU A 229 -44.20 -25.42 21.39
CA GLU A 229 -44.93 -26.26 22.36
C GLU A 229 -46.26 -25.63 22.81
N MET A 230 -46.27 -24.34 23.14
CA MET A 230 -47.48 -23.60 23.52
C MET A 230 -48.52 -23.63 22.39
N THR A 231 -48.06 -23.45 21.15
CA THR A 231 -48.91 -23.41 19.95
C THR A 231 -49.50 -24.80 19.64
N GLN A 232 -48.72 -25.87 19.84
CA GLN A 232 -49.21 -27.25 19.75
C GLN A 232 -50.27 -27.54 20.83
N SER A 233 -50.07 -27.06 22.05
CA SER A 233 -51.06 -27.18 23.15
C SER A 233 -52.35 -26.43 22.82
N GLN A 234 -52.26 -25.20 22.31
CA GLN A 234 -53.43 -24.44 21.83
C GLN A 234 -54.20 -25.17 20.74
N ASN A 235 -53.52 -25.76 19.76
CA ASN A 235 -54.19 -26.55 18.71
C ASN A 235 -54.99 -27.74 19.28
N LYS A 236 -54.49 -28.40 20.33
CA LYS A 236 -55.22 -29.47 21.03
C LYS A 236 -56.49 -28.92 21.70
N LEU A 237 -56.40 -27.78 22.38
CA LEU A 237 -57.55 -27.14 23.04
C LEU A 237 -58.61 -26.69 22.03
N VAL A 238 -58.18 -26.08 20.92
CA VAL A 238 -59.05 -25.68 19.79
C VAL A 238 -59.80 -26.90 19.23
N THR A 239 -59.09 -28.01 19.02
CA THR A 239 -59.68 -29.26 18.54
C THR A 239 -60.72 -29.82 19.53
N GLN A 240 -60.40 -29.83 20.82
CA GLN A 240 -61.34 -30.27 21.86
C GLN A 240 -62.58 -29.37 21.92
N LEU A 241 -62.41 -28.05 21.83
CA LEU A 241 -63.51 -27.09 21.83
C LEU A 241 -64.44 -27.30 20.63
N LEU A 242 -63.88 -27.58 19.44
CA LEU A 242 -64.66 -27.91 18.25
C LEU A 242 -65.50 -29.18 18.43
N ILE A 243 -64.92 -30.22 19.06
CA ILE A 243 -65.63 -31.47 19.37
C ILE A 243 -66.78 -31.18 20.33
N ARG A 244 -66.54 -30.44 21.43
CA ARG A 244 -67.58 -30.08 22.39
C ARG A 244 -68.69 -29.23 21.77
N ALA A 245 -68.36 -28.27 20.92
CA ALA A 245 -69.35 -27.47 20.21
C ALA A 245 -70.26 -28.34 19.30
N LYS A 246 -69.69 -29.34 18.61
CA LYS A 246 -70.45 -30.30 17.81
C LYS A 246 -71.36 -31.20 18.65
N GLU A 247 -70.88 -31.68 19.80
CA GLU A 247 -71.68 -32.45 20.75
C GLU A 247 -72.90 -31.65 21.25
N ILE A 248 -72.68 -30.38 21.63
CA ILE A 248 -73.78 -29.49 22.06
C ILE A 248 -74.74 -29.21 20.91
N ALA A 249 -74.25 -28.99 19.69
CA ALA A 249 -75.12 -28.77 18.52
C ALA A 249 -76.03 -29.97 18.23
N SER A 250 -75.52 -31.19 18.40
CA SER A 250 -76.32 -32.42 18.31
C SER A 250 -77.42 -32.46 19.39
N LEU A 251 -77.09 -32.15 20.65
CA LEU A 251 -78.07 -32.09 21.73
C LEU A 251 -79.15 -31.04 21.49
N VAL A 252 -78.76 -29.86 21.01
CA VAL A 252 -79.70 -28.77 20.66
C VAL A 252 -80.65 -29.19 19.54
N THR A 253 -80.17 -30.00 18.59
CA THR A 253 -81.00 -30.56 17.52
C THR A 253 -82.03 -31.53 18.08
N GLN A 254 -81.64 -32.42 19.00
CA GLN A 254 -82.57 -33.33 19.69
C GLN A 254 -83.60 -32.57 20.54
N ILE A 255 -83.21 -31.50 21.23
CA ILE A 255 -84.15 -30.64 21.98
C ILE A 255 -85.18 -30.01 21.04
N ARG A 256 -84.75 -29.56 19.86
CA ARG A 256 -85.65 -29.01 18.85
C ARG A 256 -86.65 -30.05 18.36
N GLU A 257 -86.21 -31.28 18.13
CA GLU A 257 -87.08 -32.40 17.76
C GLU A 257 -88.10 -32.73 18.87
N LEU A 258 -87.66 -32.75 20.14
CA LEU A 258 -88.54 -32.95 21.29
C LEU A 258 -89.57 -31.82 21.44
N ALA A 259 -89.16 -30.58 21.18
CA ALA A 259 -90.07 -29.43 21.17
C ALA A 259 -91.11 -29.56 20.06
N ASP A 260 -90.72 -29.99 18.86
CA ASP A 260 -91.65 -30.24 17.74
C ASP A 260 -92.64 -31.38 18.06
N GLN A 261 -92.17 -32.47 18.68
CA GLN A 261 -93.03 -33.56 19.15
C GLN A 261 -94.00 -33.11 20.24
N SER A 262 -93.51 -32.37 21.23
CA SER A 262 -94.33 -31.83 22.32
C SER A 262 -95.38 -30.84 21.81
N GLY A 263 -95.02 -30.01 20.83
CA GLY A 263 -95.94 -29.11 20.13
C GLY A 263 -97.04 -29.86 19.38
N MET A 264 -96.70 -30.95 18.68
CA MET A 264 -97.69 -31.82 18.03
C MET A 264 -98.61 -32.50 19.05
N LEU A 265 -98.07 -33.04 20.15
CA LEU A 265 -98.87 -33.66 21.21
C LEU A 265 -99.84 -32.67 21.84
N ALA A 266 -99.36 -31.45 22.13
CA ALA A 266 -100.19 -30.37 22.67
C ALA A 266 -101.28 -29.91 21.69
N MET A 267 -100.99 -29.90 20.39
CA MET A 267 -101.97 -29.62 19.36
C MET A 267 -103.05 -30.71 19.31
N ASN A 268 -102.67 -31.98 19.33
CA ASN A 268 -103.61 -33.09 19.37
C ASN A 268 -104.49 -33.04 20.64
N ALA A 269 -103.89 -32.75 21.81
CA ALA A 269 -104.63 -32.58 23.06
C ALA A 269 -105.59 -31.39 23.02
N SER A 270 -105.21 -30.28 22.38
CA SER A 270 -106.11 -29.12 22.21
C SER A 270 -107.31 -29.45 21.32
N ILE A 271 -107.11 -30.25 20.27
CA ILE A 271 -108.18 -30.73 19.38
C ILE A 271 -109.14 -31.63 20.17
N GLU A 272 -108.61 -32.59 20.93
CA GLU A 272 -109.44 -33.51 21.72
C GLU A 272 -110.21 -32.78 22.84
N ALA A 273 -109.57 -31.81 23.48
CA ALA A 273 -110.22 -30.96 24.48
C ALA A 273 -111.36 -30.12 23.88
N ALA A 274 -111.24 -29.66 22.63
CA ALA A 274 -112.33 -29.00 21.92
C ALA A 274 -113.46 -29.99 21.57
N HIS A 275 -113.12 -31.24 21.24
CA HIS A 275 -114.08 -32.30 20.95
C HIS A 275 -114.94 -32.68 22.17
N ALA A 276 -114.36 -32.63 23.38
CA ALA A 276 -115.06 -32.89 24.64
C ALA A 276 -115.98 -31.75 25.12
N GLY A 277 -116.06 -30.62 24.41
CA GLY A 277 -116.95 -29.50 24.72
C GLY A 277 -116.67 -28.86 26.08
N GLU A 278 -117.72 -28.61 26.88
CA GLU A 278 -117.61 -27.98 28.21
C GLU A 278 -116.73 -28.79 29.18
N HIS A 279 -116.69 -30.13 29.07
CA HIS A 279 -115.87 -30.97 29.94
C HIS A 279 -114.35 -30.88 29.64
N GLY A 280 -113.97 -30.43 28.44
CA GLY A 280 -112.57 -30.31 28.00
C GLY A 280 -111.92 -28.96 28.29
N ARG A 281 -112.64 -27.97 28.83
CA ARG A 281 -112.17 -26.58 28.97
C ARG A 281 -110.86 -26.44 29.75
N GLY A 282 -110.71 -27.18 30.85
CA GLY A 282 -109.47 -27.17 31.66
C GLY A 282 -108.28 -27.80 30.90
N PHE A 283 -108.52 -28.89 30.18
CA PHE A 283 -107.51 -29.53 29.34
C PHE A 283 -107.07 -28.64 28.16
N ALA A 284 -107.98 -27.87 27.58
CA ALA A 284 -107.67 -26.93 26.50
C ALA A 284 -106.70 -25.82 26.95
N ILE A 285 -106.82 -25.32 28.19
CA ILE A 285 -105.90 -24.33 28.76
C ILE A 285 -104.50 -24.93 28.91
N VAL A 286 -104.40 -26.12 29.50
CA VAL A 286 -103.13 -26.82 29.69
C VAL A 286 -102.47 -27.13 28.33
N ALA A 287 -103.24 -27.63 27.36
CA ALA A 287 -102.73 -27.96 26.04
C ALA A 287 -102.19 -26.72 25.29
N ASN A 288 -102.85 -25.57 25.39
CA ASN A 288 -102.33 -24.31 24.83
C ASN A 288 -101.04 -23.85 25.51
N GLU A 289 -100.92 -23.99 26.84
CA GLU A 289 -99.70 -23.62 27.55
C GLU A 289 -98.53 -24.54 27.18
N VAL A 290 -98.76 -25.85 27.05
CA VAL A 290 -97.74 -26.80 26.57
C VAL A 290 -97.31 -26.47 25.14
N LYS A 291 -98.25 -26.12 24.25
CA LYS A 291 -97.94 -25.69 22.88
C LYS A 291 -97.07 -24.43 22.87
N LYS A 292 -97.36 -23.46 23.73
CA LYS A 292 -96.56 -22.23 23.87
C LYS A 292 -95.15 -22.53 24.36
N LEU A 293 -95.01 -23.37 25.39
CA LEU A 293 -93.70 -23.80 25.90
C LEU A 293 -92.87 -24.55 24.85
N ALA A 294 -93.52 -25.40 24.05
CA ALA A 294 -92.88 -26.08 22.93
C ALA A 294 -92.34 -25.09 21.87
N MET A 295 -93.14 -24.08 21.49
CA MET A 295 -92.71 -23.05 20.54
C MET A 295 -91.53 -22.21 21.08
N GLN A 296 -91.58 -21.81 22.36
CA GLN A 296 -90.48 -21.09 23.01
C GLN A 296 -89.21 -21.94 23.09
N THR A 297 -89.34 -23.24 23.38
CA THR A 297 -88.21 -24.17 23.41
C THR A 297 -87.55 -24.26 22.03
N LYS A 298 -88.35 -24.34 20.96
CA LYS A 298 -87.86 -24.36 19.58
C LYS A 298 -87.10 -23.08 19.20
N GLU A 299 -87.62 -21.92 19.62
CA GLU A 299 -86.97 -20.62 19.42
C GLU A 299 -85.61 -20.56 20.13
N PHE A 300 -85.56 -20.91 21.41
CA PHE A 300 -84.31 -20.95 22.17
C PHE A 300 -83.29 -21.94 21.60
N SER A 301 -83.73 -23.13 21.15
CA SER A 301 -82.84 -24.08 20.47
C SER A 301 -82.27 -23.49 19.16
N GLY A 302 -83.06 -22.73 18.40
CA GLY A 302 -82.59 -22.02 17.21
C GLY A 302 -81.51 -20.99 17.51
N ASP A 303 -81.73 -20.18 18.56
CA ASP A 303 -80.76 -19.19 19.01
C ASP A 303 -79.45 -19.83 19.48
N ILE A 304 -79.53 -20.91 20.29
CA ILE A 304 -78.34 -21.66 20.73
C ILE A 304 -77.58 -22.22 19.51
N GLY A 305 -78.29 -22.78 18.53
CA GLY A 305 -77.68 -23.28 17.29
C GLY A 305 -76.91 -22.18 16.54
N THR A 306 -77.48 -20.98 16.45
CA THR A 306 -76.82 -19.82 15.84
C THR A 306 -75.56 -19.40 16.60
N LYS A 307 -75.62 -19.37 17.95
CA LYS A 307 -74.44 -19.06 18.78
C LYS A 307 -73.34 -20.12 18.66
N LEU A 308 -73.70 -21.40 18.56
CA LEU A 308 -72.73 -22.47 18.34
C LEU A 308 -72.06 -22.37 16.96
N GLY A 309 -72.79 -21.94 15.92
CA GLY A 309 -72.22 -21.62 14.62
C GLY A 309 -71.12 -20.54 14.72
N LEU A 310 -71.44 -19.43 15.39
CA LEU A 310 -70.47 -18.34 15.64
C LEU A 310 -69.24 -18.82 16.43
N VAL A 311 -69.43 -19.67 17.44
CA VAL A 311 -68.31 -20.29 18.18
C VAL A 311 -67.46 -21.16 17.24
N GLY A 312 -68.08 -21.96 16.38
CA GLY A 312 -67.37 -22.77 15.38
C GLY A 312 -66.52 -21.93 14.43
N ASP A 313 -67.06 -20.80 13.94
CA ASP A 313 -66.32 -19.88 13.08
C ASP A 313 -65.12 -19.25 13.80
N LEU A 314 -65.30 -18.80 15.05
CA LEU A 314 -64.20 -18.25 15.86
C LEU A 314 -63.11 -19.30 16.15
N VAL A 315 -63.50 -20.55 16.38
CA VAL A 315 -62.56 -21.67 16.58
C VAL A 315 -61.76 -21.92 15.31
N ASN A 316 -62.38 -21.92 14.13
CA ASN A 316 -61.68 -22.07 12.86
C ASN A 316 -60.73 -20.90 12.57
N GLN A 317 -61.15 -19.67 12.83
CA GLN A 317 -60.29 -18.48 12.70
C GLN A 317 -59.08 -18.57 13.64
N THR A 318 -59.30 -19.01 14.88
CA THR A 318 -58.22 -19.24 15.85
C THR A 318 -57.26 -20.32 15.35
N ALA A 319 -57.76 -21.44 14.82
CA ALA A 319 -56.93 -22.49 14.24
C ALA A 319 -56.04 -21.98 13.09
N HIS A 320 -56.60 -21.17 12.19
CA HIS A 320 -55.85 -20.54 11.10
C HIS A 320 -54.77 -19.59 11.61
N ALA A 321 -55.07 -18.73 12.57
CA ALA A 321 -54.10 -17.80 13.18
C ALA A 321 -52.96 -18.55 13.86
N THR A 322 -53.27 -19.63 14.58
CA THR A 322 -52.30 -20.52 15.21
C THR A 322 -51.40 -21.20 14.17
N SER A 323 -51.97 -21.70 13.07
CA SER A 323 -51.19 -22.30 11.97
C SER A 323 -50.26 -21.30 11.30
N TYR A 324 -50.71 -20.06 11.10
CA TYR A 324 -49.88 -18.99 10.54
C TYR A 324 -48.71 -18.66 11.48
N THR A 325 -48.99 -18.61 12.79
CA THR A 325 -47.97 -18.36 13.83
C THR A 325 -46.87 -19.43 13.83
N VAL A 326 -47.22 -20.71 13.66
CA VAL A 326 -46.21 -21.79 13.53
C VAL A 326 -45.30 -21.54 12.33
N LYS A 327 -45.87 -21.20 11.17
CA LYS A 327 -45.10 -20.98 9.95
C LYS A 327 -44.14 -19.79 10.07
N GLU A 328 -44.62 -18.65 10.57
CA GLU A 328 -43.77 -17.48 10.86
C GLU A 328 -42.65 -17.82 11.85
N MET A 329 -42.92 -18.71 12.80
CA MET A 329 -41.94 -19.16 13.78
C MET A 329 -40.84 -20.03 13.16
N GLU A 330 -41.21 -20.97 12.28
CA GLU A 330 -40.25 -21.79 11.54
C GLU A 330 -39.33 -20.93 10.66
N GLU A 331 -39.89 -19.96 9.93
CA GLU A 331 -39.11 -19.02 9.12
C GLU A 331 -38.19 -18.13 9.98
N SER A 332 -38.66 -17.70 11.15
CA SER A 332 -37.85 -16.91 12.09
C SER A 332 -36.71 -17.73 12.71
N HIS A 333 -36.95 -19.00 13.01
CA HIS A 333 -35.93 -19.91 13.52
C HIS A 333 -34.79 -20.08 12.51
N VAL A 334 -35.10 -20.24 11.21
CA VAL A 334 -34.06 -20.31 10.16
C VAL A 334 -33.17 -19.06 10.16
N ARG A 335 -33.77 -17.86 10.25
CA ARG A 335 -33.02 -16.59 10.30
C ARG A 335 -32.13 -16.48 11.55
N VAL A 336 -32.58 -16.97 12.70
CA VAL A 336 -31.79 -16.97 13.94
C VAL A 336 -30.62 -17.94 13.85
N VAL A 337 -30.79 -19.11 13.24
CA VAL A 337 -29.69 -20.05 12.98
C VAL A 337 -28.64 -19.44 12.04
N GLU A 338 -29.07 -18.75 10.99
CA GLU A 338 -28.15 -18.04 10.07
C GLU A 338 -27.41 -16.90 10.77
N ALA A 339 -28.10 -16.14 11.64
CA ALA A 339 -27.46 -15.14 12.49
C ALA A 339 -26.41 -15.77 13.42
N GLY A 340 -26.69 -16.95 13.98
CA GLY A 340 -25.75 -17.72 14.81
C GLY A 340 -24.48 -18.09 14.04
N SER A 341 -24.64 -18.56 12.80
CA SER A 341 -23.50 -18.84 11.91
C SER A 341 -22.67 -17.58 11.63
N THR A 342 -23.32 -16.42 11.44
CA THR A 342 -22.65 -15.13 11.23
C THR A 342 -21.82 -14.71 12.46
N PHE A 343 -22.34 -14.92 13.67
CA PHE A 343 -21.52 -14.70 14.87
C PHE A 343 -20.36 -15.70 14.99
N GLY A 344 -20.54 -16.95 14.54
CA GLY A 344 -19.44 -17.91 14.44
C GLY A 344 -18.30 -17.41 13.55
N THR A 345 -18.62 -16.92 12.35
CA THR A 345 -17.60 -16.37 11.44
C THR A 345 -16.95 -15.08 11.97
N LEU A 346 -17.66 -14.30 12.79
CA LEU A 346 -17.08 -13.14 13.49
C LEU A 346 -16.04 -13.54 14.53
N VAL A 347 -16.29 -14.60 15.31
CA VAL A 347 -15.30 -15.15 16.27
C VAL A 347 -14.06 -15.65 15.53
N ASP A 348 -14.24 -16.38 14.44
CA ASP A 348 -13.12 -16.85 13.61
C ASP A 348 -12.31 -15.69 13.02
N SER A 349 -13.01 -14.65 12.55
CA SER A 349 -12.38 -13.44 12.00
C SER A 349 -11.57 -12.70 13.07
N ALA A 350 -12.10 -12.61 14.30
CA ALA A 350 -11.37 -12.03 15.43
C ALA A 350 -10.08 -12.82 15.73
N CYS A 351 -10.17 -14.14 15.79
CA CYS A 351 -9.00 -15.01 15.98
C CYS A 351 -7.92 -14.78 14.90
N GLN A 352 -8.33 -14.65 13.63
CA GLN A 352 -7.40 -14.35 12.53
C GLN A 352 -6.73 -12.98 12.66
N VAL A 353 -7.47 -11.95 13.08
CA VAL A 353 -6.90 -10.63 13.36
C VAL A 353 -5.92 -10.70 14.53
N GLU A 354 -6.19 -11.52 15.55
CA GLU A 354 -5.30 -11.70 16.69
C GLU A 354 -3.96 -12.33 16.27
N ILE A 355 -4.00 -13.39 15.47
CA ILE A 355 -2.80 -14.06 14.94
C ILE A 355 -1.98 -13.08 14.09
N ARG A 356 -2.61 -12.41 13.13
CA ARG A 356 -1.92 -11.43 12.26
C ARG A 356 -1.38 -10.23 13.04
N GLY A 357 -2.10 -9.78 14.08
CA GLY A 357 -1.65 -8.71 14.95
C GLY A 357 -0.36 -9.08 15.69
N LYS A 358 -0.24 -10.33 16.17
CA LYS A 358 1.00 -10.85 16.78
C LYS A 358 2.14 -10.91 15.77
N GLU A 359 1.91 -11.41 14.57
CA GLU A 359 2.93 -11.46 13.50
C GLU A 359 3.44 -10.05 13.14
N VAL A 360 2.54 -9.07 13.02
CA VAL A 360 2.91 -7.67 12.77
C VAL A 360 3.72 -7.12 13.94
N PHE A 361 3.34 -7.43 15.19
CA PHE A 361 4.08 -6.98 16.36
C PHE A 361 5.54 -7.50 16.34
N GLU A 362 5.73 -8.81 16.14
CA GLU A 362 7.05 -9.44 16.02
C GLU A 362 7.88 -8.81 14.88
N SER A 363 7.26 -8.63 13.70
CA SER A 363 7.92 -8.01 12.56
C SER A 363 8.34 -6.56 12.83
N THR A 364 7.49 -5.78 13.51
CA THR A 364 7.80 -4.39 13.88
C THR A 364 8.91 -4.32 14.93
N GLU A 365 8.98 -5.27 15.86
CA GLU A 365 10.06 -5.33 16.84
C GLU A 365 11.41 -5.64 16.16
N GLU A 366 11.43 -6.60 15.24
CA GLU A 366 12.62 -6.92 14.46
C GLU A 366 13.06 -5.74 13.58
N ALA A 367 12.11 -5.09 12.89
CA ALA A 367 12.37 -3.91 12.08
C ALA A 367 12.89 -2.74 12.92
N ALA A 368 12.35 -2.53 14.12
CA ALA A 368 12.83 -1.51 15.05
C ALA A 368 14.27 -1.79 15.49
N ARG A 369 14.62 -3.06 15.76
CA ARG A 369 15.99 -3.46 16.10
C ARG A 369 16.95 -3.19 14.94
N LYS A 370 16.65 -3.68 13.74
CA LYS A 370 17.47 -3.44 12.53
C LYS A 370 17.63 -1.96 12.22
N ASN A 371 16.56 -1.18 12.38
CA ASN A 371 16.63 0.25 12.13
C ASN A 371 17.51 1.00 13.15
N ARG A 372 17.53 0.56 14.42
CA ARG A 372 18.48 1.08 15.42
C ARG A 372 19.94 0.73 15.06
N GLU A 373 20.19 -0.46 14.53
CA GLU A 373 21.51 -0.88 14.04
C GLU A 373 21.96 -0.01 12.86
N ILE A 374 21.09 0.22 11.87
CA ILE A 374 21.36 1.12 10.74
C ILE A 374 21.68 2.54 11.21
N LEU A 375 20.87 3.09 12.13
CA LEU A 375 21.13 4.44 12.69
C LEU A 375 22.47 4.52 13.41
N PHE A 376 22.88 3.45 14.10
CA PHE A 376 24.19 3.35 14.74
C PHE A 376 25.34 3.31 13.72
N GLU A 377 25.21 2.49 12.67
CA GLU A 377 26.19 2.41 11.58
C GLU A 377 26.31 3.73 10.80
N LEU A 378 25.20 4.39 10.50
CA LEU A 378 25.22 5.68 9.81
C LEU A 378 25.90 6.78 10.65
N ASN A 379 25.69 6.79 11.96
CA ASN A 379 26.38 7.72 12.86
C ASN A 379 27.89 7.45 12.93
N SER A 380 28.31 6.17 12.94
CA SER A 380 29.73 5.82 12.95
C SER A 380 30.43 6.22 11.64
N ILE A 381 29.77 6.02 10.48
CA ILE A 381 30.29 6.45 9.17
C ILE A 381 30.32 7.98 9.06
N ALA A 382 29.35 8.68 9.65
CA ALA A 382 29.30 10.13 9.67
C ALA A 382 30.37 10.79 10.58
N GLY A 383 31.16 10.00 11.31
CA GLY A 383 32.18 10.51 12.24
C GLY A 383 31.58 11.28 13.42
N ARG A 384 30.30 11.05 13.73
CA ARG A 384 29.62 11.63 14.91
C ARG A 384 29.72 10.62 16.06
N SER A 385 30.85 10.62 16.74
CA SER A 385 30.98 10.03 18.08
C SER A 385 30.45 10.98 19.14
#